data_AF-A0A7I9VR30-F1
#
_entry.id   AF-A0A7I9VR30-F1
#
_cell.length_a   1.000
_cell.length_b   1.000
_cell.length_c   1.000
_cell.angle_alpha   90.00
_cell.angle_beta   90.00
_cell.angle_gamma   90.00
#
_symmetry.space_group_name_H-M   'P 1'
#
loop_
_entity.id
_entity.type
_entity.pdbx_description
1 polymer ?
#
loop_
_entity_poly.entity_id
_entity_poly.type
_entity_poly.pdbx_seq_one_letter_code
_entity_poly.pdbx_strand_id
1 'polypeptide(L)'
;MNHKLVFRLYRAEGLAVRRKKRKRIAASVRVLPPPTVRPRQQWTMDFTQDSLANGHQFRTLNLVDTFTRECLAIEVDHSLPAARVVRVLERLVEVHGQPEVIRVDNGTEFTSHLVDAWAYERGIKLDFICPGKPTENGHIESFNGKFRDECLNENWFLHLDDARRKIEAYRIDYNEVRPHSSLDNMTPMQFASSTTGLAQLAV
;
A
#
# COMPACT_ATOMS: atom_id res chain seq x y z
N MET A 1 14.76 -2.76 38.11
CA MET A 1 13.30 -2.52 38.02
C MET A 1 12.60 -3.88 37.99
N ASN A 2 11.61 -4.15 38.85
CA ASN A 2 10.97 -5.48 38.93
C ASN A 2 9.76 -5.56 37.99
N HIS A 3 9.97 -6.11 36.80
CA HIS A 3 8.95 -6.20 35.75
C HIS A 3 7.69 -7.00 36.16
N LYS A 4 7.81 -7.97 37.09
CA LYS A 4 6.67 -8.75 37.58
C LYS A 4 5.76 -7.93 38.51
N LEU A 5 6.35 -7.05 39.33
CA LEU A 5 5.60 -6.16 40.22
C LEU A 5 4.84 -5.10 39.42
N VAL A 6 5.53 -4.48 38.45
CA VAL A 6 4.95 -3.48 37.56
C VAL A 6 3.77 -4.06 36.78
N PHE A 7 3.92 -5.26 36.21
CA PHE A 7 2.85 -5.92 35.47
C PHE A 7 1.63 -6.26 36.34
N ARG A 8 1.84 -6.69 37.59
CA ARG A 8 0.76 -6.96 38.55
C ARG A 8 -0.03 -5.70 38.92
N LEU A 9 0.66 -4.60 39.19
CA LEU A 9 0.04 -3.29 39.45
C LEU A 9 -0.75 -2.81 38.22
N TYR A 10 -0.16 -2.91 37.02
CA TYR A 10 -0.82 -2.53 35.76
C TYR A 10 -2.14 -3.29 35.52
N ARG A 11 -2.18 -4.58 35.89
CA ARG A 11 -3.38 -5.41 35.76
C ARG A 11 -4.40 -5.14 36.88
N ALA A 12 -3.95 -4.91 38.11
CA ALA A 12 -4.82 -4.62 39.25
C ALA A 12 -5.55 -3.28 39.08
N GLU A 13 -4.86 -2.26 38.58
CA GLU A 13 -5.40 -0.91 38.35
C GLU A 13 -6.21 -0.79 37.03
N GLY A 14 -6.36 -1.88 36.28
CA GLY A 14 -7.12 -1.87 35.02
C GLY A 14 -6.51 -1.01 33.91
N LEU A 15 -5.23 -0.61 34.03
CA LEU A 15 -4.51 0.29 33.12
C LEU A 15 -4.09 -0.39 31.80
N ALA A 16 -4.51 -1.63 31.57
CA ALA A 16 -4.26 -2.32 30.32
C ALA A 16 -4.95 -1.58 29.16
N VAL A 17 -4.17 -1.05 28.22
CA VAL A 17 -4.66 -0.44 26.99
C VAL A 17 -5.59 -1.43 26.28
N ARG A 18 -6.89 -1.13 26.26
CA ARG A 18 -7.89 -1.95 25.57
C ARG A 18 -7.61 -1.93 24.06
N ARG A 19 -6.99 -2.99 23.54
CA ARG A 19 -6.93 -3.21 22.09
C ARG A 19 -8.36 -3.44 21.59
N LYS A 20 -8.92 -2.49 20.82
CA LYS A 20 -10.20 -2.67 20.13
C LYS A 20 -10.07 -3.88 19.19
N LYS A 21 -10.76 -4.99 19.50
CA LYS A 21 -10.89 -6.11 18.55
C LYS A 21 -11.75 -5.65 17.38
N ARG A 22 -11.18 -5.59 16.18
CA ARG A 22 -11.92 -5.35 14.93
C ARG A 22 -13.01 -6.43 14.81
N LYS A 23 -14.27 -6.03 14.58
CA LYS A 23 -15.38 -6.95 14.31
C LYS A 23 -14.99 -7.82 13.10
N ARG A 24 -14.91 -9.14 13.30
CA ARG A 24 -14.78 -10.10 12.19
C ARG A 24 -16.11 -10.15 11.45
N ILE A 25 -16.17 -9.56 10.27
CA ILE A 25 -17.25 -9.83 9.31
C ILE A 25 -17.10 -11.29 8.85
N ALA A 26 -18.21 -12.02 8.76
CA ALA A 26 -18.22 -13.44 8.42
C ALA A 26 -17.38 -13.70 7.16
N ALA A 27 -16.51 -14.71 7.22
CA ALA A 27 -15.61 -15.07 6.13
C ALA A 27 -16.45 -15.60 4.95
N SER A 28 -16.67 -14.76 3.94
CA SER A 28 -17.05 -15.24 2.62
C SER A 28 -15.97 -16.20 2.11
N VAL A 29 -16.37 -17.20 1.30
CA VAL A 29 -15.45 -18.15 0.68
C VAL A 29 -14.35 -17.37 -0.04
N ARG A 30 -13.10 -17.59 0.37
CA ARG A 30 -11.93 -16.88 -0.14
C ARG A 30 -11.66 -17.33 -1.58
N VAL A 31 -12.27 -16.66 -2.56
CA VAL A 31 -11.82 -16.79 -3.96
C VAL A 31 -10.62 -15.86 -4.10
N LEU A 32 -9.42 -16.45 -4.08
CA LEU A 32 -8.21 -15.71 -4.40
C LEU A 32 -8.23 -15.45 -5.91
N PRO A 33 -8.08 -14.18 -6.36
CA PRO A 33 -7.86 -13.91 -7.77
C PRO A 33 -6.60 -14.66 -8.24
N PRO A 34 -6.52 -15.04 -9.53
CA PRO A 34 -5.37 -15.76 -10.05
C PRO A 34 -4.09 -14.96 -9.76
N PRO A 35 -3.01 -15.63 -9.34
CA PRO A 35 -1.77 -14.94 -9.02
C PRO A 35 -1.22 -14.28 -10.28
N THR A 36 -0.69 -13.07 -10.12
CA THR A 36 0.10 -12.43 -11.17
C THR A 36 1.36 -13.26 -11.45
N VAL A 37 1.74 -13.37 -12.72
CA VAL A 37 2.85 -14.20 -13.19
C VAL A 37 4.03 -13.39 -13.72
N ARG A 38 3.85 -12.08 -13.92
CA ARG A 38 4.90 -11.17 -14.39
C ARG A 38 4.76 -9.75 -13.84
N PRO A 39 5.85 -8.97 -13.83
CA PRO A 39 5.80 -7.56 -13.47
C PRO A 39 4.83 -6.79 -14.36
N ARG A 40 4.18 -5.76 -13.82
CA ARG A 40 3.26 -4.86 -14.53
C ARG A 40 1.99 -5.54 -15.05
N GLN A 41 1.73 -6.78 -14.65
CA GLN A 41 0.45 -7.39 -14.96
C GLN A 41 -0.69 -6.72 -14.18
N GLN A 42 -0.46 -6.49 -12.89
CA GLN A 42 -1.46 -5.88 -12.02
C GLN A 42 -0.82 -4.96 -11.00
N TRP A 43 -1.24 -3.70 -10.99
CA TRP A 43 -0.98 -2.79 -9.89
C TRP A 43 -2.17 -2.80 -8.93
N THR A 44 -1.88 -2.57 -7.65
CA THR A 44 -2.89 -2.33 -6.62
C THR A 44 -2.69 -0.95 -6.07
N MET A 45 -3.78 -0.21 -5.91
CA MET A 45 -3.75 1.11 -5.28
C MET A 45 -4.81 1.28 -4.21
N ASP A 46 -4.45 1.98 -3.14
CA ASP A 46 -5.33 2.26 -2.02
C ASP A 46 -4.96 3.59 -1.36
N PHE A 47 -5.91 4.19 -0.65
CA PHE A 47 -5.67 5.38 0.15
C PHE A 47 -5.46 5.02 1.61
N THR A 48 -4.52 5.69 2.25
CA THR A 48 -4.47 5.75 3.72
C THR A 48 -4.53 7.19 4.21
N GLN A 49 -4.90 7.36 5.46
CA GLN A 49 -5.01 8.67 6.10
C GLN A 49 -4.25 8.68 7.42
N ASP A 50 -3.63 9.81 7.73
CA ASP A 50 -2.99 10.07 9.01
C ASP A 50 -3.05 11.56 9.38
N SER A 51 -2.48 11.93 10.53
CA SER A 51 -2.53 13.30 11.06
C SER A 51 -1.13 13.88 11.30
N LEU A 52 -1.00 15.17 11.02
CA LEU A 52 0.17 15.96 11.38
C LEU A 52 0.12 16.35 12.86
N ALA A 53 1.26 16.80 13.38
CA ALA A 53 1.44 17.27 14.75
C ALA A 53 0.48 18.39 15.16
N ASN A 54 0.03 19.20 14.19
CA ASN A 54 -0.92 20.29 14.37
C ASN A 54 -2.39 19.83 14.30
N GLY A 55 -2.65 18.52 14.18
CA GLY A 55 -3.99 17.94 14.10
C GLY A 55 -4.61 17.96 12.70
N HIS A 56 -3.98 18.60 11.71
CA HIS A 56 -4.46 18.55 10.33
C HIS A 56 -4.23 17.17 9.73
N GLN A 57 -5.24 16.66 9.04
CA GLN A 57 -5.17 15.36 8.38
C GLN A 57 -4.44 15.48 7.04
N PHE A 58 -3.73 14.41 6.68
CA PHE A 58 -3.18 14.20 5.36
C PHE A 58 -3.49 12.78 4.90
N ARG A 59 -3.37 12.57 3.60
CA ARG A 59 -3.68 11.33 2.93
C ARG A 59 -2.49 10.85 2.12
N THR A 60 -2.42 9.54 1.94
CA THR A 60 -1.46 8.91 1.05
C THR A 60 -2.18 8.08 0.01
N LEU A 61 -1.73 8.14 -1.24
CA LEU A 61 -2.09 7.19 -2.29
C LEU A 61 -0.92 6.22 -2.44
N ASN A 62 -1.15 4.96 -2.11
CA ASN A 62 -0.15 3.91 -2.12
C ASN A 62 -0.34 3.07 -3.38
N LEU A 63 0.73 2.90 -4.17
CA LEU A 63 0.74 2.03 -5.35
C LEU A 63 1.79 0.94 -5.21
N VAL A 64 1.37 -0.30 -5.45
CA VAL A 64 2.22 -1.48 -5.33
C VAL A 64 2.00 -2.41 -6.52
N ASP A 65 3.10 -2.92 -7.09
CA ASP A 65 3.04 -4.01 -8.06
C ASP A 65 2.76 -5.35 -7.36
N THR A 66 1.72 -6.05 -7.81
CA THR A 66 1.26 -7.27 -7.14
C THR A 66 2.26 -8.42 -7.25
N PHE A 67 3.02 -8.47 -8.35
CA PHE A 67 3.99 -9.51 -8.64
C PHE A 67 5.31 -9.24 -7.95
N THR A 68 5.94 -8.08 -8.20
CA THR A 68 7.26 -7.77 -7.64
C THR A 68 7.21 -7.34 -6.17
N ARG A 69 6.02 -6.99 -5.66
CA ARG A 69 5.80 -6.36 -4.35
C ARG A 69 6.49 -5.02 -4.18
N GLU A 70 6.96 -4.44 -5.27
CA GLU A 70 7.59 -3.13 -5.30
C GLU A 70 6.55 -2.05 -5.01
N CYS A 71 6.88 -1.17 -4.07
CA CYS A 71 6.12 0.05 -3.83
C CYS A 71 6.54 1.11 -4.86
N LEU A 72 5.68 1.30 -5.86
CA LEU A 72 5.91 2.19 -6.99
C LEU A 72 5.88 3.66 -6.56
N ALA A 73 4.87 4.03 -5.76
CA ALA A 73 4.77 5.36 -5.19
C ALA A 73 3.96 5.37 -3.89
N ILE A 74 4.28 6.36 -3.05
CA ILE A 74 3.43 6.80 -1.95
C ILE A 74 3.25 8.31 -2.09
N GLU A 75 2.16 8.73 -2.72
CA GLU A 75 1.88 10.14 -2.93
C GLU A 75 1.22 10.75 -1.69
N VAL A 76 1.83 11.78 -1.09
CA VAL A 76 1.38 12.39 0.16
C VAL A 76 0.85 13.81 -0.07
N ASP A 77 -0.42 14.03 0.29
CA ASP A 77 -1.06 15.35 0.19
C ASP A 77 -2.23 15.51 1.19
N HIS A 78 -2.70 16.72 1.42
CA HIS A 78 -3.92 16.97 2.22
C HIS A 78 -5.18 16.47 1.52
N SER A 79 -5.22 16.55 0.19
CA SER A 79 -6.31 16.06 -0.64
C SER A 79 -5.76 15.44 -1.91
N LEU A 80 -6.34 14.32 -2.32
CA LEU A 80 -5.91 13.56 -3.50
C LEU A 80 -7.10 13.46 -4.47
N PRO A 81 -7.45 14.56 -5.18
CA PRO A 81 -8.50 14.52 -6.18
C PRO A 81 -8.07 13.65 -7.37
N ALA A 82 -9.04 13.18 -8.16
CA ALA A 82 -8.80 12.34 -9.32
C ALA A 82 -7.72 12.88 -10.27
N ALA A 83 -7.66 14.20 -10.50
CA ALA A 83 -6.62 14.81 -11.34
C ALA A 83 -5.20 14.65 -10.77
N ARG A 84 -5.05 14.61 -9.45
CA ARG A 84 -3.75 14.30 -8.81
C ARG A 84 -3.41 12.83 -8.97
N VAL A 85 -4.39 11.93 -8.80
CA VAL A 85 -4.22 10.49 -9.01
C VAL A 85 -3.75 10.20 -10.44
N VAL A 86 -4.42 10.76 -11.44
CA VAL A 86 -4.05 10.60 -12.86
C VAL A 86 -2.61 11.04 -13.12
N ARG A 87 -2.18 12.21 -12.63
CA ARG A 87 -0.78 12.68 -12.80
C ARG A 87 0.24 11.73 -12.19
N VAL A 88 -0.06 11.13 -11.03
CA VAL A 88 0.83 10.15 -10.39
C VAL A 88 0.89 8.89 -11.26
N LEU A 89 -0.25 8.41 -11.73
CA LEU A 89 -0.33 7.24 -12.61
C LEU A 89 0.42 7.46 -13.92
N GLU A 90 0.30 8.63 -14.55
CA GLU A 90 1.04 8.99 -15.76
C GLU A 90 2.55 8.93 -15.54
N ARG A 91 3.04 9.58 -14.48
CA ARG A 91 4.46 9.53 -14.11
C ARG A 91 4.94 8.09 -13.90
N LEU A 92 4.13 7.26 -13.24
CA LEU A 92 4.49 5.86 -12.99
C LEU A 92 4.51 5.02 -14.26
N VAL A 93 3.56 5.25 -15.17
CA VAL A 93 3.54 4.58 -16.47
C VAL A 93 4.76 4.96 -17.31
N GLU A 94 5.23 6.20 -17.22
CA GLU A 94 6.45 6.65 -17.90
C GLU A 94 7.71 5.99 -17.35
N VAL A 95 7.81 5.85 -16.01
CA VAL A 95 9.01 5.32 -15.34
C VAL A 95 9.06 3.79 -15.37
N HIS A 96 7.96 3.13 -15.04
CA HIS A 96 7.91 1.67 -14.86
C HIS A 96 7.26 0.96 -16.05
N GLY A 97 6.60 1.68 -16.96
CA GLY A 97 5.80 1.10 -18.04
C GLY A 97 4.35 0.85 -17.63
N GLN A 98 3.50 0.62 -18.63
CA GLN A 98 2.06 0.50 -18.44
C GLN A 98 1.63 -0.84 -17.84
N PRO A 99 0.71 -0.85 -16.84
CA PRO A 99 0.09 -2.07 -16.34
C PRO A 99 -1.09 -2.52 -17.20
N GLU A 100 -1.47 -3.78 -17.11
CA GLU A 100 -2.69 -4.28 -17.78
C GLU A 100 -3.94 -4.01 -16.95
N VAL A 101 -3.82 -4.21 -15.65
CA VAL A 101 -4.92 -4.08 -14.69
C VAL A 101 -4.46 -3.20 -13.54
N ILE A 102 -5.31 -2.28 -13.10
CA ILE A 102 -5.14 -1.60 -11.83
C ILE A 102 -6.32 -1.96 -10.94
N ARG A 103 -6.03 -2.63 -9.84
CA ARG A 103 -7.02 -2.99 -8.83
C ARG A 103 -7.15 -1.88 -7.80
N VAL A 104 -8.39 -1.54 -7.50
CA VAL A 104 -8.75 -0.37 -6.70
C VAL A 104 -9.87 -0.71 -5.74
N ASP A 105 -9.82 -0.21 -4.50
CA ASP A 105 -10.96 -0.28 -3.59
C ASP A 105 -12.09 0.66 -4.03
N ASN A 106 -13.34 0.34 -3.68
CA ASN A 106 -14.53 1.14 -4.00
C ASN A 106 -14.63 2.44 -3.19
N GLY A 107 -13.49 3.05 -2.84
CA GLY A 107 -13.47 4.39 -2.30
C GLY A 107 -14.11 5.36 -3.30
N THR A 108 -14.94 6.27 -2.81
CA THR A 108 -15.61 7.31 -3.62
C THR A 108 -14.62 8.14 -4.46
N GLU A 109 -13.37 8.22 -4.02
CA GLU A 109 -12.28 8.93 -4.68
C GLU A 109 -11.81 8.24 -5.97
N PHE A 110 -12.01 6.92 -6.08
CA PHE A 110 -11.57 6.12 -7.21
C PHE A 110 -12.66 5.91 -8.26
N THR A 111 -13.93 6.07 -7.90
CA THR A 111 -15.08 6.04 -8.84
C THR A 111 -15.21 7.33 -9.64
N SER A 112 -14.13 8.10 -9.78
CA SER A 112 -14.15 9.35 -10.53
C SER A 112 -14.05 9.06 -12.03
N HIS A 113 -14.98 9.63 -12.80
CA HIS A 113 -14.98 9.57 -14.26
C HIS A 113 -13.64 9.92 -14.92
N LEU A 114 -12.81 10.73 -14.26
CA LEU A 114 -11.51 11.12 -14.80
C LEU A 114 -10.49 9.98 -14.78
N VAL A 115 -10.47 9.18 -13.71
CA VAL A 115 -9.57 8.01 -13.61
C VAL A 115 -10.04 6.91 -14.57
N ASP A 116 -11.37 6.72 -14.67
CA ASP A 116 -11.98 5.81 -15.64
C ASP A 116 -11.65 6.19 -17.08
N ALA A 117 -11.81 7.47 -17.44
CA ALA A 117 -11.50 7.97 -18.78
C ALA A 117 -10.02 7.78 -19.12
N TRP A 118 -9.12 8.14 -18.21
CA TRP A 118 -7.68 7.96 -18.38
C TRP A 118 -7.30 6.49 -18.59
N ALA A 119 -7.90 5.58 -17.81
CA ALA A 119 -7.63 4.15 -17.93
C ALA A 119 -8.17 3.60 -19.25
N TYR A 120 -9.36 4.02 -19.65
CA TYR A 120 -9.97 3.65 -20.92
C TYR A 120 -9.13 4.11 -22.12
N GLU A 121 -8.67 5.36 -22.13
CA GLU A 121 -7.82 5.92 -23.20
C GLU A 121 -6.51 5.16 -23.37
N ARG A 122 -5.94 4.65 -22.27
CA ARG A 122 -4.71 3.85 -22.30
C ARG A 122 -4.96 2.35 -22.52
N GLY A 123 -6.21 1.89 -22.49
CA GLY A 123 -6.53 0.46 -22.56
C GLY A 123 -6.15 -0.31 -21.29
N ILE A 124 -6.09 0.37 -20.15
CA ILE A 124 -5.83 -0.22 -18.82
C ILE A 124 -7.19 -0.62 -18.22
N LYS A 125 -7.31 -1.85 -17.73
CA LYS A 125 -8.53 -2.30 -17.06
C LYS A 125 -8.51 -1.88 -15.59
N LEU A 126 -9.48 -1.07 -15.17
CA LEU A 126 -9.73 -0.83 -13.75
C LEU A 126 -10.56 -1.96 -13.17
N ASP A 127 -10.04 -2.60 -12.13
CA ASP A 127 -10.68 -3.71 -11.43
C ASP A 127 -11.10 -3.24 -10.04
N PHE A 128 -12.37 -2.85 -9.92
CA PHE A 128 -12.98 -2.45 -8.66
C PHE A 128 -13.36 -3.69 -7.86
N ILE A 129 -12.81 -3.84 -6.65
CA ILE A 129 -13.11 -5.01 -5.80
C ILE A 129 -14.57 -5.05 -5.40
N CYS A 130 -15.17 -6.25 -5.31
CA CYS A 130 -16.57 -6.35 -4.90
C CYS A 130 -16.73 -6.01 -3.40
N PRO A 131 -17.77 -5.25 -3.01
CA PRO A 131 -18.10 -5.03 -1.60
C PRO A 131 -18.21 -6.36 -0.85
N GLY A 132 -17.48 -6.53 0.25
CA GLY A 132 -17.52 -7.74 1.08
C GLY A 132 -16.57 -8.87 0.68
N LYS A 133 -15.62 -8.64 -0.23
CA LYS A 133 -14.54 -9.59 -0.58
C LYS A 133 -13.13 -9.06 -0.22
N PRO A 134 -12.78 -9.01 1.07
CA PRO A 134 -11.46 -8.53 1.50
C PRO A 134 -10.29 -9.35 0.95
N THR A 135 -10.53 -10.59 0.51
CA THR A 135 -9.47 -11.47 0.00
C THR A 135 -8.90 -11.06 -1.35
N GLU A 136 -9.59 -10.22 -2.11
CA GLU A 136 -9.12 -9.75 -3.42
C GLU A 136 -8.05 -8.65 -3.31
N ASN A 137 -7.88 -8.06 -2.11
CA ASN A 137 -7.00 -6.92 -1.84
C ASN A 137 -5.87 -7.21 -0.85
N GLY A 138 -5.59 -8.48 -0.56
CA GLY A 138 -4.66 -8.88 0.51
C GLY A 138 -3.23 -8.33 0.36
N HIS A 139 -2.78 -8.02 -0.86
CA HIS A 139 -1.45 -7.45 -1.10
C HIS A 139 -1.33 -6.01 -0.59
N ILE A 140 -2.23 -5.12 -1.01
CA ILE A 140 -2.21 -3.72 -0.56
C ILE A 140 -2.61 -3.63 0.91
N GLU A 141 -3.50 -4.48 1.41
CA GLU A 141 -3.82 -4.53 2.84
C GLU A 141 -2.60 -4.91 3.68
N SER A 142 -1.81 -5.90 3.23
CA SER A 142 -0.58 -6.29 3.91
C SER A 142 0.47 -5.19 3.85
N PHE A 143 0.58 -4.48 2.72
CA PHE A 143 1.47 -3.33 2.57
C PHE A 143 1.05 -2.19 3.50
N ASN A 144 -0.23 -1.80 3.46
CA ASN A 144 -0.78 -0.71 4.26
C ASN A 144 -0.69 -1.00 5.76
N GLY A 145 -0.84 -2.26 6.18
CA GLY A 145 -0.58 -2.66 7.56
C GLY A 145 0.86 -2.40 8.00
N LYS A 146 1.85 -2.81 7.18
CA LYS A 146 3.27 -2.56 7.45
C LYS A 146 3.61 -1.08 7.42
N PHE A 147 3.16 -0.38 6.39
CA PHE A 147 3.35 1.07 6.25
C PHE A 147 2.77 1.82 7.46
N ARG A 148 1.61 1.39 7.95
CA ARG A 148 1.03 1.95 9.18
C ARG A 148 1.90 1.69 10.39
N ASP A 149 2.28 0.44 10.62
CA ASP A 149 2.95 0.03 11.85
C ASP A 149 4.39 0.55 11.94
N GLU A 150 5.10 0.64 10.82
CA GLU A 150 6.53 0.94 10.78
C GLU A 150 6.87 2.35 10.32
N CYS A 151 6.02 2.99 9.51
CA CYS A 151 6.25 4.37 9.08
C CYS A 151 5.34 5.31 9.86
N LEU A 152 4.02 5.19 9.68
CA LEU A 152 3.07 6.17 10.18
C LEU A 152 3.03 6.23 11.71
N ASN A 153 3.02 5.08 12.39
CA ASN A 153 2.97 5.02 13.85
C ASN A 153 4.31 5.34 14.53
N GLU A 154 5.44 5.14 13.85
CA GLU A 154 6.77 5.40 14.41
C GLU A 154 7.22 6.85 14.23
N ASN A 155 6.59 7.58 13.31
CA ASN A 155 7.00 8.93 12.97
C ASN A 155 6.01 9.99 13.47
N TRP A 156 6.57 11.04 14.08
CA TRP A 156 5.82 12.25 14.35
C TRP A 156 5.99 13.23 13.18
N PHE A 157 4.92 13.54 12.46
CA PHE A 157 4.97 14.39 11.26
C PHE A 157 4.70 15.85 11.60
N LEU A 158 5.70 16.72 11.46
CA LEU A 158 5.56 18.14 11.84
C LEU A 158 4.72 18.94 10.83
N HIS A 159 4.96 18.70 9.54
CA HIS A 159 4.28 19.36 8.42
C HIS A 159 4.31 18.43 7.19
N LEU A 160 3.58 18.78 6.14
CA LEU A 160 3.39 17.91 4.97
C LEU A 160 4.71 17.54 4.27
N ASP A 161 5.66 18.48 4.15
CA ASP A 161 6.96 18.17 3.55
C ASP A 161 7.82 17.25 4.41
N ASP A 162 7.66 17.28 5.74
CA ASP A 162 8.30 16.31 6.63
C ASP A 162 7.72 14.91 6.45
N ALA A 163 6.39 14.82 6.29
CA ALA A 163 5.73 13.57 5.94
C ALA A 163 6.22 13.03 4.59
N ARG A 164 6.27 13.87 3.54
CA ARG A 164 6.81 13.48 2.22
C ARG A 164 8.21 12.89 2.30
N ARG A 165 9.13 13.56 3.02
CA ARG A 165 10.51 13.08 3.17
C ARG A 165 10.59 11.73 3.90
N LYS A 166 9.92 11.60 5.05
CA LYS A 166 9.95 10.39 5.87
C LYS A 166 9.30 9.19 5.17
N ILE A 167 8.17 9.43 4.50
CA ILE A 167 7.44 8.40 3.76
C ILE A 167 8.21 7.97 2.52
N GLU A 168 8.87 8.90 1.82
CA GLU A 168 9.74 8.54 0.69
C GLU A 168 10.96 7.72 1.15
N ALA A 169 11.58 8.09 2.28
CA ALA A 169 12.65 7.29 2.86
C ALA A 169 12.18 5.87 3.21
N TYR A 170 10.97 5.73 3.76
CA TYR A 170 10.35 4.42 3.99
C TYR A 170 10.13 3.64 2.70
N ARG A 171 9.64 4.29 1.64
CA ARG A 171 9.43 3.63 0.33
C ARG A 171 10.73 3.06 -0.22
N ILE A 172 11.81 3.83 -0.15
CA ILE A 172 13.15 3.41 -0.59
C ILE A 172 13.63 2.22 0.25
N ASP A 173 13.58 2.31 1.58
CA ASP A 173 13.98 1.23 2.48
C ASP A 173 13.17 -0.07 2.26
N TYR A 174 11.86 0.06 2.08
CA TYR A 174 10.97 -1.05 1.79
C TYR A 174 11.34 -1.77 0.48
N ASN A 175 11.74 -1.04 -0.56
CA ASN A 175 12.10 -1.61 -1.85
C ASN A 175 13.53 -2.18 -1.89
N GLU A 176 14.47 -1.53 -1.20
CA GLU A 176 15.91 -1.80 -1.34
C GLU A 176 16.49 -2.70 -0.25
N VAL A 177 15.99 -2.57 0.99
CA VAL A 177 16.63 -3.17 2.17
C VAL A 177 15.78 -4.31 2.73
N ARG A 178 14.45 -4.17 2.69
CA ARG A 178 13.56 -5.08 3.38
C ARG A 178 13.46 -6.46 2.70
N PRO A 179 13.74 -7.57 3.41
CA PRO A 179 13.50 -8.91 2.89
C PRO A 179 12.02 -9.29 2.98
N HIS A 180 11.50 -9.90 1.92
CA HIS A 180 10.12 -10.38 1.85
C HIS A 180 10.09 -11.91 1.86
N SER A 181 9.49 -12.51 2.89
CA SER A 181 9.34 -13.97 2.98
C SER A 181 8.54 -14.57 1.82
N SER A 182 7.66 -13.79 1.20
CA SER A 182 6.93 -14.20 -0.02
C SER A 182 7.77 -14.14 -1.30
N LEU A 183 8.98 -13.59 -1.24
CA LEU A 183 9.94 -13.46 -2.35
C LEU A 183 11.25 -14.20 -2.00
N ASP A 184 11.17 -15.32 -1.27
CA ASP A 184 12.34 -16.08 -0.81
C ASP A 184 13.38 -15.24 -0.05
N ASN A 185 12.90 -14.26 0.72
CA ASN A 185 13.71 -13.26 1.45
C ASN A 185 14.51 -12.27 0.58
N MET A 186 14.23 -12.20 -0.72
CA MET A 186 14.72 -11.12 -1.57
C MET A 186 13.97 -9.81 -1.25
N THR A 187 14.63 -8.69 -1.54
CA THR A 187 13.97 -7.39 -1.54
C THR A 187 13.14 -7.21 -2.81
N PRO A 188 12.10 -6.37 -2.82
CA PRO A 188 11.30 -6.13 -4.01
C PRO A 188 12.15 -5.73 -5.23
N MET A 189 13.16 -4.89 -5.03
CA MET A 189 14.05 -4.45 -6.12
C MET A 189 14.95 -5.59 -6.64
N GLN A 190 15.46 -6.44 -5.75
CA GLN A 190 16.23 -7.62 -6.15
C GLN A 190 15.39 -8.59 -6.98
N PHE A 191 14.15 -8.83 -6.55
CA PHE A 191 13.22 -9.71 -7.25
C PHE A 191 12.76 -9.14 -8.61
N ALA A 192 12.52 -7.83 -8.68
CA ALA A 192 12.22 -7.15 -9.94
C ALA A 192 13.39 -7.25 -10.92
N SER A 193 14.62 -7.08 -10.42
CA SER A 193 15.85 -7.18 -11.23
C SER A 193 16.10 -8.61 -11.72
N SER A 194 15.92 -9.62 -10.87
CA SER A 194 16.11 -11.03 -11.26
C SER A 194 15.08 -11.47 -12.31
N THR A 195 13.84 -11.02 -12.20
CA THR A 195 12.80 -11.32 -13.19
C THR A 195 13.06 -10.61 -14.52
N THR A 196 13.54 -9.37 -14.48
CA THR A 196 13.89 -8.61 -15.70
C THR A 196 15.08 -9.24 -16.43
N GLY A 197 16.09 -9.73 -15.69
CA GLY A 197 17.23 -10.46 -16.25
C GLY A 197 16.85 -11.80 -16.88
N LEU A 198 15.89 -12.54 -16.30
CA LEU A 198 15.36 -13.78 -16.89
C LEU A 198 14.57 -13.54 -18.18
N ALA A 199 13.89 -12.40 -18.30
CA ALA A 199 13.17 -12.03 -19.52
C ALA A 199 14.10 -11.67 -20.69
N GLN A 200 15.36 -11.29 -20.44
CA GLN A 200 16.34 -10.95 -21.47
C GLN A 200 17.11 -12.17 -22.04
N LEU A 201 17.10 -13.32 -21.35
CA LEU A 201 17.76 -14.56 -21.79
C LEU A 201 16.81 -15.52 -22.53
N ALA A 202 15.55 -15.15 -22.72
CA ALA A 202 14.53 -15.95 -23.39
C ALA A 202 14.19 -15.46 -24.82
N VAL A 203 15.12 -14.74 -25.46
CA VAL A 203 15.06 -14.35 -26.88
C VAL A 203 16.18 -15.06 -27.63
#